data_AF-A0AAP0G5Z9-F1
#
_entry.id   AF-A0AAP0G5Z9-F1
#
_cell.length_a   1.000
_cell.length_b   1.000
_cell.length_c   1.000
_cell.angle_alpha   90.00
_cell.angle_beta   90.00
_cell.angle_gamma   90.00
#
_symmetry.space_group_name_H-M   'P 1'
#
loop_
_entity.id
_entity.type
_entity.pdbx_description
1 polymer ?
#
loop_
_entity_poly.entity_id
_entity_poly.type
_entity_poly.pdbx_seq_one_letter_code
_entity_poly.pdbx_strand_id
1 'polypeptide(L)'
;MWEQEKSSYQWIERNIEKYKPERLEPLSNQRMDFEEFCAAAISPYQLEVLEWWEQMAVMPFEYFEQEGNRVITVEEMTQEMNLASSTYSIVQEWIRPSDGKLSFIGYTNFLHGITVRGSNVRRQ
;
A
#
# COMPACT_ATOMS: atom_id res chain seq x y z
N MET A 1 34.12 11.20 15.57
CA MET A 1 32.75 11.03 15.05
C MET A 1 32.66 10.10 13.83
N TRP A 2 33.74 9.87 13.08
CA TRP A 2 33.73 9.02 11.87
C TRP A 2 34.24 7.57 12.06
N GLU A 3 34.73 7.21 13.25
CA GLU A 3 35.24 5.85 13.54
C GLU A 3 34.15 4.88 14.01
N GLN A 4 33.10 5.39 14.65
CA GLN A 4 31.96 4.56 15.05
C GLN A 4 31.15 4.07 13.85
N GLU A 5 30.95 4.89 12.82
CA GLU A 5 30.27 4.47 11.58
C GLU A 5 31.06 3.39 10.83
N LYS A 6 32.38 3.56 10.66
CA LYS A 6 33.22 2.55 10.01
C LYS A 6 33.20 1.21 10.74
N SER A 7 33.19 1.24 12.07
CA SER A 7 33.07 0.03 12.88
C SER A 7 31.71 -0.65 12.71
N SER A 8 30.65 0.12 12.47
CA SER A 8 29.30 -0.40 12.21
C SER A 8 29.21 -1.12 10.86
N TYR A 9 29.77 -0.52 9.79
CA TYR A 9 29.82 -1.16 8.47
C TYR A 9 30.65 -2.45 8.47
N GLN A 10 31.84 -2.44 9.10
CA GLN A 10 32.65 -3.65 9.24
C GLN A 10 31.98 -4.72 10.09
N TRP A 11 31.19 -4.33 11.10
CA TRP A 11 30.43 -5.28 11.90
C TRP A 11 29.31 -5.92 11.07
N ILE A 12 28.62 -5.15 10.24
CA ILE A 12 27.60 -5.66 9.33
C ILE A 12 28.23 -6.61 8.30
N GLU A 13 29.28 -6.22 7.59
CA GLU A 13 29.94 -7.09 6.59
C GLU A 13 30.42 -8.42 7.18
N ARG A 14 30.90 -8.43 8.43
CA ARG A 14 31.36 -9.65 9.11
C ARG A 14 30.23 -10.54 9.61
N ASN A 15 29.05 -9.99 9.86
CA ASN A 15 27.94 -10.72 10.47
C ASN A 15 26.76 -10.95 9.52
N ILE A 16 26.74 -10.30 8.35
CA ILE A 16 25.61 -10.38 7.41
C ILE A 16 25.37 -11.82 6.95
N GLU A 17 26.43 -12.62 6.77
CA GLU A 17 26.30 -14.02 6.37
C GLU A 17 25.73 -14.92 7.47
N LYS A 18 25.87 -14.53 8.74
CA LYS A 18 25.28 -15.22 9.90
C LYS A 18 23.78 -14.96 10.05
N TYR A 19 23.31 -13.82 9.52
CA TYR A 19 21.90 -13.42 9.58
C TYR A 19 21.21 -13.46 8.22
N LYS A 20 21.90 -13.94 7.18
CA LYS A 20 21.33 -14.19 5.86
C LYS A 20 20.25 -15.27 6.03
N PRO A 21 18.97 -14.94 5.83
CA PRO A 21 17.90 -15.91 6.05
C PRO A 21 18.09 -17.04 5.04
N GLU A 22 18.25 -18.28 5.53
CA GLU A 22 18.33 -19.51 4.71
C GLU A 22 17.13 -19.66 3.74
N ARG A 23 16.07 -18.87 3.95
CA ARG A 23 14.87 -18.80 3.11
C ARG A 23 15.01 -18.01 1.81
N LEU A 24 16.14 -17.35 1.56
CA LEU A 24 16.37 -16.62 0.29
C LEU A 24 17.04 -17.48 -0.79
N GLU A 25 17.64 -18.62 -0.43
CA GLU A 25 18.30 -19.50 -1.40
C GLU A 25 17.35 -20.17 -2.43
N PRO A 26 16.09 -20.51 -2.11
CA PRO A 26 15.15 -21.01 -3.13
C PRO A 26 14.75 -19.93 -4.15
N LEU A 27 14.78 -18.66 -3.75
CA LEU A 27 14.36 -17.52 -4.60
C LEU A 27 15.46 -17.07 -5.57
N SER A 28 16.72 -17.40 -5.32
CA SER A 28 17.82 -17.00 -6.21
C SER A 28 17.90 -17.81 -7.51
N ASN A 29 17.23 -18.96 -7.58
CA ASN A 29 17.29 -19.88 -8.72
C ASN A 29 15.97 -20.07 -9.48
N GLN A 30 14.88 -19.42 -9.03
CA GLN A 30 13.62 -19.43 -9.75
C GLN A 30 13.49 -18.09 -10.49
N ARG A 31 13.55 -18.13 -11.83
CA ARG A 31 13.14 -16.98 -12.64
C ARG A 31 11.64 -16.78 -12.39
N MET A 32 11.34 -15.83 -11.51
CA MET A 32 9.99 -15.36 -11.27
C MET A 32 9.51 -14.64 -12.52
N ASP A 33 8.41 -15.10 -13.09
CA ASP A 33 7.78 -14.37 -14.20
C ASP A 33 7.12 -13.08 -13.66
N PHE A 34 6.77 -12.18 -14.58
CA PHE A 34 6.25 -10.86 -14.20
C PHE A 34 4.95 -10.95 -13.39
N GLU A 35 4.13 -11.95 -13.65
CA GLU A 35 2.84 -12.16 -12.97
C GLU A 35 3.04 -12.75 -11.58
N GLU A 36 4.04 -13.62 -11.41
CA GLU A 36 4.46 -14.19 -10.13
C GLU A 36 5.17 -13.13 -9.25
N PHE A 37 5.91 -12.20 -9.86
CA PHE A 37 6.44 -11.00 -9.20
C PHE A 37 5.33 -10.06 -8.76
N CYS A 38 4.38 -9.78 -9.64
CA CYS A 38 3.20 -9.01 -9.30
C CYS A 38 2.39 -9.70 -8.19
N ALA A 39 2.20 -11.02 -8.19
CA ALA A 39 1.49 -11.73 -7.13
C ALA A 39 2.24 -11.72 -5.79
N ALA A 40 3.57 -11.80 -5.80
CA ALA A 40 4.39 -11.69 -4.59
C ALA A 40 4.39 -10.25 -4.02
N ALA A 41 4.38 -9.24 -4.89
CA ALA A 41 4.23 -7.83 -4.52
C ALA A 41 2.79 -7.48 -4.09
N ILE A 42 1.79 -8.16 -4.69
CA ILE A 42 0.36 -8.15 -4.39
C ILE A 42 0.06 -9.32 -3.43
N SER A 43 0.76 -9.36 -2.31
CA SER A 43 0.13 -9.81 -1.07
C SER A 43 -0.07 -8.57 -0.19
N PRO A 44 -1.03 -7.69 -0.53
CA PRO A 44 -1.24 -6.42 0.18
C PRO A 44 -1.63 -6.67 1.64
N TYR A 45 -2.20 -7.85 1.94
CA TYR A 45 -2.50 -8.32 3.28
C TYR A 45 -1.28 -8.50 4.19
N GLN A 46 -0.05 -8.65 3.66
CA GLN A 46 1.17 -8.64 4.49
C GLN A 46 1.79 -7.25 4.63
N LEU A 47 1.40 -6.30 3.77
CA LEU A 47 1.87 -4.91 3.82
C LEU A 47 1.00 -4.04 4.75
N GLU A 48 -0.23 -4.46 5.07
CA GLU A 48 -1.06 -3.85 6.13
C GLU A 48 -0.42 -3.88 7.53
N VAL A 49 0.62 -4.71 7.75
CA VAL A 49 1.37 -4.80 9.02
C VAL A 49 2.51 -3.78 9.09
N LEU A 50 2.86 -3.12 7.98
CA LEU A 50 3.95 -2.17 7.93
C LEU A 50 3.40 -0.75 8.06
N GLU A 51 3.76 -0.07 9.16
CA GLU A 51 3.64 1.39 9.38
C GLU A 51 4.25 2.25 8.23
N TRP A 52 4.85 1.60 7.23
CA TRP A 52 5.50 2.18 6.08
C TRP A 52 4.63 2.28 4.83
N TRP A 53 3.48 1.60 4.72
CA TRP A 53 2.66 1.69 3.50
C TRP A 53 2.16 3.12 3.25
N GLU A 54 1.73 3.81 4.31
CA GLU A 54 1.37 5.23 4.22
C GLU A 54 2.57 6.09 3.77
N GLN A 55 3.78 5.79 4.24
CA GLN A 55 4.99 6.51 3.80
C GLN A 55 5.35 6.22 2.34
N MET A 56 5.16 4.99 1.89
CA MET A 56 5.38 4.57 0.51
C MET A 56 4.34 5.14 -0.46
N ALA A 57 3.14 5.46 0.03
CA ALA A 57 2.09 6.08 -0.76
C ALA A 57 2.28 7.60 -0.95
N VAL A 58 3.16 8.25 -0.18
CA VAL A 58 3.39 9.71 -0.28
C VAL A 58 3.91 10.11 -1.67
N MET A 59 5.02 9.52 -2.15
CA MET A 59 5.57 9.90 -3.46
C MET A 59 4.62 9.59 -4.63
N PRO A 60 3.97 8.41 -4.69
CA PRO A 60 2.94 8.15 -5.69
C PRO A 60 1.76 9.13 -5.62
N PHE A 61 1.37 9.54 -4.42
CA PHE A 61 0.31 10.52 -4.25
C PHE A 61 0.69 11.89 -4.79
N GLU A 62 1.92 12.38 -4.58
CA GLU A 62 2.36 13.65 -5.15
C GLU A 62 2.28 13.66 -6.69
N TYR A 63 2.66 12.57 -7.33
CA TYR A 63 2.52 12.42 -8.78
C TYR A 63 1.05 12.33 -9.21
N PHE A 64 0.25 11.51 -8.50
CA PHE A 64 -1.20 11.42 -8.72
C PHE A 64 -1.88 12.79 -8.57
N GLU A 65 -1.50 13.58 -7.56
CA GLU A 65 -2.09 14.89 -7.29
C GLU A 65 -1.93 15.86 -8.47
N GLN A 66 -0.81 15.76 -9.21
CA GLN A 66 -0.51 16.60 -10.36
C GLN A 66 -1.19 16.11 -11.64
N GLU A 67 -1.12 14.81 -11.92
CA GLU A 67 -1.46 14.27 -13.24
C GLU A 67 -2.78 13.46 -13.27
N GLY A 68 -3.18 12.87 -12.14
CA GLY A 68 -4.26 11.87 -12.08
C GLY A 68 -5.44 12.21 -11.18
N ASN A 69 -5.28 13.13 -10.23
CA ASN A 69 -6.30 13.47 -9.24
C ASN A 69 -7.31 14.45 -9.84
N ARG A 70 -8.29 13.87 -10.53
CA ARG A 70 -9.43 14.57 -11.11
C ARG A 70 -10.49 14.86 -10.05
N VAL A 71 -11.29 15.89 -10.32
CA VAL A 71 -12.54 16.10 -9.58
C VAL A 71 -13.44 14.89 -9.80
N ILE A 72 -14.00 14.35 -8.72
CA ILE A 72 -14.85 13.16 -8.75
C ILE A 72 -16.00 13.32 -7.75
N THR A 73 -17.19 12.83 -8.11
CA THR A 73 -18.34 12.80 -7.19
C THR A 73 -18.38 11.53 -6.35
N VAL A 74 -19.17 11.54 -5.27
CA VAL A 74 -19.41 10.33 -4.46
C VAL A 74 -20.04 9.23 -5.31
N GLU A 75 -20.97 9.59 -6.19
CA GLU A 75 -21.64 8.67 -7.10
C GLU A 75 -20.66 8.05 -8.10
N GLU A 76 -19.78 8.85 -8.70
CA GLU A 76 -18.77 8.37 -9.64
C GLU A 76 -17.79 7.43 -8.96
N MET A 77 -17.32 7.79 -7.76
CA MET A 77 -16.37 6.98 -7.00
C MET A 77 -16.98 5.66 -6.52
N THR A 78 -18.24 5.68 -6.07
CA THR A 78 -18.94 4.45 -5.67
C THR A 78 -19.22 3.52 -6.85
N GLN A 79 -19.51 4.07 -8.03
CA GLN A 79 -19.63 3.29 -9.27
C GLN A 79 -18.30 2.70 -9.71
N GLU A 80 -17.22 3.50 -9.71
CA GLU A 80 -15.87 3.08 -10.11
C GLU A 80 -15.36 1.92 -9.24
N MET A 81 -15.69 1.95 -7.95
CA MET A 81 -15.33 0.92 -6.97
C MET A 81 -16.38 -0.20 -6.80
N ASN A 82 -17.47 -0.16 -7.56
CA ASN A 82 -18.60 -1.10 -7.43
C ASN A 82 -19.13 -1.24 -5.98
N LEU A 83 -19.23 -0.13 -5.27
CA LEU A 83 -19.69 -0.06 -3.88
C LEU A 83 -21.21 0.16 -3.81
N ALA A 84 -21.83 -0.37 -2.76
CA ALA A 84 -23.24 -0.14 -2.50
C ALA A 84 -23.50 1.32 -2.06
N SER A 85 -24.69 1.84 -2.36
CA SER A 85 -25.07 3.21 -1.99
C SER A 85 -25.06 3.50 -0.49
N SER A 86 -25.09 2.46 0.35
CA SER A 86 -24.90 2.57 1.80
C SER A 86 -23.51 3.06 2.21
N THR A 87 -22.54 3.08 1.29
CA THR A 87 -21.16 3.52 1.54
C THR A 87 -20.92 5.00 1.22
N TYR A 88 -21.94 5.73 0.75
CA TYR A 88 -21.80 7.12 0.31
C TYR A 88 -21.19 8.03 1.39
N SER A 89 -21.57 7.86 2.66
CA SER A 89 -21.02 8.65 3.76
C SER A 89 -19.52 8.40 3.97
N ILE A 90 -19.07 7.15 3.79
CA ILE A 90 -17.65 6.78 3.91
C ILE A 90 -16.87 7.35 2.73
N VAL A 91 -17.39 7.23 1.52
CA VAL A 91 -16.75 7.76 0.31
C VAL A 91 -16.72 9.29 0.31
N GLN A 92 -17.70 9.94 0.92
CA GLN A 92 -17.69 11.39 1.08
C GLN A 92 -16.48 11.87 1.89
N GLU A 93 -16.01 11.10 2.87
CA GLU A 93 -14.80 11.42 3.64
C GLU A 93 -13.50 11.27 2.83
N TRP A 94 -13.55 10.58 1.69
CA TRP A 94 -12.40 10.39 0.81
C TRP A 94 -12.18 11.61 -0.08
N ILE A 95 -13.22 12.41 -0.31
CA ILE A 95 -13.23 13.53 -1.25
C ILE A 95 -13.02 14.84 -0.47
N ARG A 96 -12.04 15.63 -0.89
CA ARG A 96 -11.72 16.92 -0.27
C ARG A 96 -12.81 17.96 -0.59
N PRO A 97 -13.41 18.61 0.42
CA PRO A 97 -14.43 19.63 0.18
C PRO A 97 -13.91 20.88 -0.55
N SER A 98 -12.60 21.14 -0.51
CA SER A 98 -11.97 22.32 -1.10
C SER A 98 -11.98 22.34 -2.62
N ASP A 99 -11.80 21.18 -3.24
CA ASP A 99 -11.56 21.05 -4.69
C ASP A 99 -12.25 19.83 -5.31
N GLY A 100 -12.95 19.01 -4.53
CA GLY A 100 -13.69 17.83 -5.03
C GLY A 100 -12.78 16.70 -5.51
N LYS A 101 -11.49 16.73 -5.14
CA LYS A 101 -10.49 15.72 -5.49
C LYS A 101 -10.34 14.68 -4.39
N LEU A 102 -9.74 13.53 -4.70
CA LEU A 102 -9.41 12.56 -3.65
C LEU A 102 -8.38 13.13 -2.68
N SER A 103 -8.64 12.97 -1.38
CA SER A 103 -7.66 13.18 -0.33
C SER A 103 -6.61 12.06 -0.35
N PHE A 104 -5.50 12.25 0.36
CA PHE A 104 -4.51 11.19 0.55
C PHE A 104 -5.13 9.91 1.12
N ILE A 105 -6.04 10.05 2.10
CA ILE A 105 -6.80 8.94 2.69
C ILE A 105 -7.70 8.29 1.64
N GLY A 106 -8.36 9.09 0.81
CA GLY A 106 -9.17 8.58 -0.30
C GLY A 106 -8.35 7.79 -1.32
N TYR A 107 -7.15 8.28 -1.65
CA TYR A 107 -6.20 7.63 -2.53
C TYR A 107 -5.70 6.29 -1.97
N THR A 108 -5.31 6.24 -0.69
CA THR A 108 -4.87 4.98 -0.07
C THR A 108 -6.03 3.99 0.01
N ASN A 109 -7.22 4.42 0.40
CA ASN A 109 -8.42 3.58 0.42
C ASN A 109 -8.82 3.04 -0.96
N PHE A 110 -8.67 3.85 -2.00
CA PHE A 110 -8.83 3.44 -3.39
C PHE A 110 -7.82 2.35 -3.79
N LEU A 111 -6.53 2.54 -3.49
CA LEU A 111 -5.48 1.57 -3.78
C LEU A 111 -5.64 0.26 -3.00
N HIS A 112 -6.08 0.33 -1.75
CA HIS A 112 -6.42 -0.85 -0.94
C HIS A 112 -7.67 -1.57 -1.46
N GLY A 113 -8.41 -0.95 -2.37
CA GLY A 113 -9.60 -1.53 -2.97
C GLY A 113 -10.68 -1.86 -1.94
N ILE A 114 -10.83 -1.03 -0.88
CA ILE A 114 -11.46 -1.39 0.41
C ILE A 114 -12.42 -2.56 0.23
N THR A 115 -11.95 -3.75 0.63
CA THR A 115 -12.85 -4.85 0.89
C THR A 115 -13.61 -4.44 2.13
N VAL A 116 -14.76 -3.78 1.97
CA VAL A 116 -15.67 -3.52 3.08
C VAL A 116 -16.09 -4.91 3.51
N ARG A 117 -15.38 -5.49 4.49
CA ARG A 117 -15.87 -6.64 5.23
C ARG A 117 -17.13 -6.13 5.89
N GLY A 118 -18.25 -6.26 5.18
CA GLY A 118 -19.56 -6.24 5.78
C GLY A 118 -19.42 -7.14 6.99
N SER A 119 -19.55 -6.54 8.17
CA SER A 119 -19.72 -7.27 9.40
C SER A 119 -21.02 -8.07 9.22
N ASN A 120 -20.90 -9.23 8.56
CA ASN A 120 -21.87 -10.29 8.64
C ASN A 120 -21.77 -10.75 10.08
N VAL A 121 -22.52 -10.04 10.95
CA VAL A 121 -23.03 -10.59 12.18
C VAL A 121 -23.72 -11.88 11.75
N ARG A 122 -23.02 -13.00 11.95
CA ARG A 122 -23.56 -14.35 11.81
C ARG A 122 -24.87 -14.39 12.61
N ARG A 123 -25.99 -14.31 11.91
CA ARG A 123 -27.27 -14.75 12.47
C ARG A 123 -27.36 -16.25 12.19
N GLN A 124 -27.25 -17.00 13.28
CA GLN A 124 -27.65 -18.40 13.37
C GLN A 124 -29.15 -18.55 13.10
#